data_AF-A0A3D2BXE5-F1
#
_entry.id   AF-A0A3D2BXE5-F1
#
_cell.length_a   1.000
_cell.length_b   1.000
_cell.length_c   1.000
_cell.angle_alpha   90.00
_cell.angle_beta   90.00
_cell.angle_gamma   90.00
#
_symmetry.space_group_name_H-M   'P 1'
#
loop_
_entity.id
_entity.type
_entity.pdbx_description
1 polymer ?
#
loop_
_entity_poly.entity_id
_entity_poly.type
_entity_poly.pdbx_seq_one_letter_code
_entity_poly.pdbx_strand_id
1 'polypeptide(L)'
;TFKIDDPVGAISVHGVVGLWGLLAVPLTNSGVSFSGQLIGAATIFVWVFGTSLALWLVLKAVMGIRVTEEEEDIGLDLTECGEHAYPEFTK
;
A
#
# COMPACT_ATOMS: atom_id res chain seq x y z
N THR A 1 15.17 9.51 9.90
CA THR A 1 14.01 9.25 9.04
C THR A 1 13.76 7.75 8.95
N PHE A 2 12.50 7.32 8.86
CA PHE A 2 12.02 5.95 9.10
C PHE A 2 12.42 4.88 8.06
N LYS A 3 13.09 5.23 6.94
CA LYS A 3 13.53 4.28 5.89
C LYS A 3 12.43 3.31 5.42
N ILE A 4 11.23 3.82 5.18
CA ILE A 4 10.12 3.06 4.60
C ILE A 4 10.07 3.38 3.12
N ASP A 5 10.11 2.35 2.28
CA ASP A 5 9.98 2.46 0.85
C ASP A 5 8.51 2.23 0.44
N ASP A 6 7.86 3.29 -0.02
CA ASP A 6 6.49 3.30 -0.53
C ASP A 6 6.57 3.54 -2.04
N PRO A 7 6.74 2.47 -2.85
CA PRO A 7 7.25 2.56 -4.22
C PRO A 7 6.33 3.36 -5.16
N VAL A 8 5.03 3.43 -4.83
CA VAL A 8 4.03 4.16 -5.63
C VAL A 8 3.43 5.35 -4.88
N GLY A 9 3.95 5.66 -3.68
CA GLY A 9 3.41 6.72 -2.82
C GLY A 9 2.00 6.44 -2.31
N ALA A 10 1.60 5.17 -2.16
CA ALA A 10 0.26 4.76 -1.79
C ALA A 10 -0.18 5.34 -0.44
N ILE A 11 0.72 5.39 0.56
CA ILE A 11 0.42 5.94 1.88
C ILE A 11 0.16 7.44 1.78
N SER A 12 0.95 8.14 0.98
CA SER A 12 0.79 9.58 0.79
C SER A 12 -0.52 9.92 0.08
N VAL A 13 -0.82 9.27 -1.05
CA VAL A 13 -1.98 9.58 -1.90
C VAL A 13 -3.27 9.03 -1.32
N HIS A 14 -3.29 7.78 -0.86
CA HIS A 14 -4.54 7.16 -0.40
C HIS A 14 -4.72 7.30 1.11
N GLY A 15 -3.65 7.15 1.89
CA GLY A 15 -3.71 7.28 3.35
C GLY A 15 -3.90 8.73 3.80
N VAL A 16 -2.94 9.61 3.48
CA VAL A 16 -2.94 11.00 3.98
C VAL A 16 -4.02 11.83 3.28
N VAL A 17 -4.06 11.86 1.95
CA VAL A 17 -5.07 12.66 1.23
C VAL A 17 -6.48 12.08 1.41
N GLY A 18 -6.62 10.76 1.51
CA GLY A 18 -7.90 10.12 1.83
C GLY A 18 -8.43 10.53 3.21
N LEU A 19 -7.57 10.51 4.24
CA LEU A 19 -7.96 10.99 5.58
C LEU A 19 -8.30 12.48 5.58
N TRP A 20 -7.52 13.31 4.88
CA TRP A 20 -7.83 14.72 4.71
C TRP A 20 -9.20 14.93 4.06
N GLY A 21 -9.48 14.25 2.95
CA GLY A 21 -10.77 14.35 2.25
C GLY A 21 -11.93 13.95 3.14
N LEU A 22 -11.78 12.88 3.92
CA LEU A 22 -12.75 12.42 4.91
C LEU A 22 -13.02 13.47 6.00
N LEU A 23 -11.97 14.14 6.50
CA LEU A 23 -12.09 15.22 7.48
C LEU A 23 -12.60 16.54 6.89
N ALA A 24 -12.53 16.73 5.58
CA ALA A 24 -13.12 17.90 4.93
C ALA A 24 -14.65 17.80 4.80
N VAL A 25 -15.25 16.60 4.87
CA VAL A 25 -16.70 16.40 4.69
C VAL A 25 -17.54 17.20 5.70
N PRO A 26 -17.26 17.21 7.01
CA PRO A 26 -18.02 18.00 7.98
C PRO A 26 -17.92 19.52 7.78
N LEU A 27 -16.96 20.01 6.98
CA LEU A 27 -16.84 21.44 6.66
C LEU A 27 -17.90 21.90 5.66
N THR A 28 -18.39 21.00 4.82
CA THR A 28 -19.36 21.31 3.75
C THR A 28 -20.72 20.64 3.95
N ASN A 29 -20.83 19.69 4.88
CA ASN A 29 -22.06 18.97 5.19
C ASN A 29 -22.33 18.95 6.71
N SER A 30 -23.27 19.79 7.14
CA SER A 30 -23.65 19.94 8.56
C SER A 30 -24.36 18.72 9.16
N GLY A 31 -24.79 17.76 8.34
CA GLY A 31 -25.37 16.49 8.81
C GLY A 31 -24.32 15.45 9.24
N VAL A 32 -23.03 15.75 9.06
CA VAL A 32 -21.92 14.84 9.32
C VAL A 32 -21.02 15.41 10.42
N SER A 33 -20.67 14.58 11.41
CA SER A 33 -19.78 14.98 12.49
C SER A 33 -18.33 14.54 12.24
N PHE A 34 -17.37 15.33 12.73
CA PHE A 34 -15.96 14.95 12.76
C PHE A 34 -15.72 13.65 13.55
N SER A 35 -16.43 13.48 14.67
CA SER A 35 -16.32 12.28 15.50
C SER A 35 -16.78 11.03 14.75
N GLY A 36 -17.89 11.10 14.00
CA GLY A 36 -18.37 9.99 13.18
C GLY A 36 -17.36 9.61 12.10
N GLN A 37 -16.77 10.61 11.44
CA GLN A 37 -15.73 10.41 10.42
C GLN A 37 -14.48 9.74 11.02
N LEU A 38 -13.97 10.22 12.15
CA LEU A 38 -12.81 9.63 12.83
C LEU A 38 -13.07 8.21 13.32
N ILE A 39 -14.25 7.93 13.89
CA ILE A 39 -14.62 6.57 14.32
C ILE A 39 -14.71 5.63 13.11
N GLY A 40 -15.32 6.08 12.01
CA GLY A 40 -15.38 5.32 10.76
C GLY A 40 -14.00 5.03 10.19
N ALA A 41 -13.13 6.05 10.10
CA ALA A 41 -11.75 5.91 9.64
C ALA A 41 -10.96 4.92 10.51
N ALA A 42 -11.06 5.03 11.84
CA ALA A 42 -10.41 4.11 12.77
C ALA A 42 -10.93 2.67 12.62
N THR A 43 -12.25 2.50 12.45
CA THR A 43 -12.88 1.19 12.25
C THR A 43 -12.36 0.52 10.97
N ILE A 44 -12.33 1.26 9.87
CA ILE A 44 -11.81 0.78 8.58
C ILE A 44 -10.32 0.46 8.72
N PHE A 45 -9.53 1.34 9.32
CA PHE A 45 -8.10 1.14 9.50
C PHE A 45 -7.81 -0.13 10.30
N VAL A 46 -8.42 -0.30 11.47
CA VAL A 46 -8.20 -1.48 12.32
C VAL A 46 -8.59 -2.76 11.59
N TRP A 47 -9.74 -2.77 10.92
CA TRP A 47 -10.21 -3.94 10.18
C TRP A 47 -9.27 -4.29 9.01
N VAL A 48 -9.03 -3.33 8.11
CA VAL A 48 -8.25 -3.57 6.89
C VAL A 48 -6.79 -3.83 7.22
N PHE A 49 -6.16 -3.04 8.09
CA PHE A 49 -4.77 -3.26 8.49
C PHE A 49 -4.63 -4.60 9.23
N GLY A 50 -5.52 -4.91 10.18
CA GLY A 50 -5.45 -6.14 10.96
C GLY A 50 -5.63 -7.38 10.10
N THR A 51 -6.65 -7.41 9.24
CA THR A 51 -6.92 -8.54 8.35
C THR A 51 -5.84 -8.68 7.27
N SER A 52 -5.38 -7.58 6.67
CA SER A 52 -4.29 -7.62 5.69
C SER A 52 -2.99 -8.09 6.32
N LEU A 53 -2.62 -7.57 7.50
CA LEU A 53 -1.41 -8.00 8.20
C LEU A 53 -1.46 -9.51 8.51
N ALA A 54 -2.60 -10.00 9.00
CA ALA A 54 -2.78 -11.43 9.23
C ALA A 54 -2.62 -12.24 7.93
N LEU A 55 -3.27 -11.83 6.84
CA LEU A 55 -3.16 -12.48 5.53
C LEU A 55 -1.70 -12.50 5.02
N TRP A 56 -1.02 -11.35 5.04
CA TRP A 56 0.37 -11.24 4.60
C TRP A 56 1.32 -12.11 5.42
N LEU A 57 1.11 -12.19 6.74
CA LEU A 57 1.91 -13.08 7.61
C LEU A 57 1.67 -14.56 7.30
N VAL A 58 0.42 -14.96 7.02
CA VAL A 58 0.10 -16.33 6.60
C VAL A 58 0.74 -16.66 5.26
N LEU A 59 0.60 -15.80 4.25
CA LEU A 59 1.21 -16.00 2.94
C LEU A 59 2.74 -16.09 3.05
N LYS A 60 3.35 -15.21 3.85
CA LYS A 60 4.79 -15.24 4.13
C LYS A 60 5.23 -16.56 4.76
N ALA A 61 4.43 -17.15 5.64
CA ALA A 61 4.76 -18.41 6.31
C ALA A 61 4.56 -19.64 5.43
N VAL A 62 3.61 -19.61 4.49
CA VAL A 62 3.24 -20.78 3.67
C VAL A 62 4.04 -20.85 2.36
N MET A 63 4.21 -19.72 1.66
CA MET A 63 4.79 -19.70 0.31
C MET A 63 5.82 -18.60 0.09
N GLY A 64 5.93 -17.63 1.00
CA GLY A 64 6.74 -16.43 0.78
C GLY A 64 6.00 -15.39 -0.07
N ILE A 65 6.40 -14.12 0.07
CA ILE A 65 5.73 -12.98 -0.60
C ILE A 65 6.71 -12.02 -1.28
N ARG A 66 8.01 -12.35 -1.27
CA ARG A 66 9.08 -11.58 -1.90
C ARG A 66 9.94 -12.56 -2.69
N VAL A 67 10.42 -12.11 -3.84
CA VAL A 67 11.41 -12.82 -4.66
C VAL A 67 12.74 -12.97 -3.92
N THR A 68 13.63 -13.80 -4.44
CA THR A 68 14.99 -13.93 -3.90
C THR A 68 15.81 -12.65 -4.11
N GLU A 69 16.88 -12.45 -3.33
CA GLU A 69 17.78 -11.29 -3.52
C GLU A 69 18.42 -11.28 -4.91
N GLU A 70 18.76 -12.46 -5.46
CA GLU A 70 19.30 -12.59 -6.82
C GLU A 70 18.27 -12.17 -7.88
N GLU A 71 17.01 -12.59 -7.75
CA GLU A 71 15.93 -12.17 -8.66
C GLU A 71 15.59 -10.68 -8.52
N GLU A 72 15.67 -10.13 -7.31
CA GLU A 72 15.48 -8.69 -7.07
C GLU A 72 16.59 -7.85 -7.73
N ASP A 73 17.85 -8.32 -7.67
CA ASP A 73 19.00 -7.66 -8.30
C ASP A 73 18.96 -7.73 -9.84
N ILE A 74 18.50 -8.85 -10.40
CA ILE A 74 18.35 -9.04 -11.86
C ILE A 74 17.13 -8.27 -12.41
N GLY A 75 16.02 -8.25 -11.64
CA GLY A 75 14.75 -7.63 -12.01
C GLY A 75 13.70 -8.64 -12.49
N LEU A 76 12.46 -8.48 -12.02
CA LEU A 76 11.35 -9.42 -12.27
C LEU A 76 10.94 -9.53 -13.74
N ASP A 77 11.19 -8.51 -14.56
CA ASP A 77 10.92 -8.58 -16.01
C ASP A 77 11.70 -9.76 -16.64
N LEU A 78 12.98 -9.89 -16.29
CA LEU A 78 13.80 -10.99 -16.79
C LEU A 78 13.46 -12.32 -16.12
N THR A 79 13.30 -12.35 -14.81
CA THR A 79 13.18 -13.61 -14.06
C THR A 79 11.77 -14.22 -14.14
N GLU A 80 10.73 -13.39 -14.27
CA GLU A 80 9.35 -13.86 -14.39
C GLU A 80 8.81 -13.79 -15.83
N CYS A 81 9.14 -12.74 -16.59
CA CYS A 81 8.62 -12.56 -17.95
C CYS A 81 9.58 -13.06 -19.04
N GLY A 82 10.85 -13.30 -18.72
CA GLY A 82 11.86 -13.83 -19.65
C GLY A 82 12.39 -12.83 -20.69
N GLU A 83 12.08 -11.55 -20.53
CA GLU A 83 12.43 -10.48 -21.48
C GLU A 83 12.60 -9.15 -20.72
N HIS A 84 13.43 -8.24 -21.22
CA HIS A 84 13.54 -6.91 -20.63
C HIS A 84 12.27 -6.09 -20.92
N ALA A 85 11.79 -5.27 -19.98
CA ALA A 85 10.70 -4.35 -20.29
C ALA A 85 11.05 -3.35 -21.41
N TYR A 86 12.34 -3.02 -21.56
CA TYR A 86 12.84 -2.07 -22.57
C TYR A 86 14.17 -2.54 -23.18
N PRO A 87 14.15 -3.57 -24.06
CA PRO A 87 15.36 -4.18 -24.64
C PRO A 87 16.16 -3.22 -25.53
N GLU A 88 15.57 -2.13 -25.99
CA GLU A 88 16.24 -1.09 -26.76
C GLU A 88 17.25 -0.25 -25.96
N PHE A 89 17.17 -0.27 -24.62
CA PHE A 89 18.08 0.47 -23.73
C PHE A 89 19.15 -0.41 -23.08
N THR A 90 19.12 -1.73 -23.30
CA THR A 90 20.14 -2.68 -22.83
C THR A 90 21.27 -2.75 -23.86
N LYS A 91 22.23 -1.82 -23.78
CA LYS A 91 23.48 -1.87 -24.53
C LYS A 91 24.66 -2.08 -23.60
#